data_AF-A0A9E0RCD6-F1
#
_entry.id   AF-A0A9E0RCD6-F1
#
_cell.length_a   1.000
_cell.length_b   1.000
_cell.length_c   1.000
_cell.angle_alpha   90.00
_cell.angle_beta   90.00
_cell.angle_gamma   90.00
#
_symmetry.space_group_name_H-M   'P 1'
#
loop_
_entity.id
_entity.type
_entity.pdbx_description
1 polymer ?
#
loop_
_entity_poly.entity_id
_entity_poly.type
_entity_poly.pdbx_seq_one_letter_code
_entity_poly.pdbx_strand_id
1 'polypeptide(L)'
;MTNPGPQAELVRRSLKRRYRKERRFRCYGIAAISIALFSLVILFTDIVSKGYTGFIKTTVTLEVHLDGELMYLSDASDPDQIAMADFQAPIIKALQEYFPQATSRADKRELSRMTGSYASNQVRDLLTENPGWLGSTRIIEYPAHDTVSVYVKHAGDPGYS
;
A
#
# COMPACT_ATOMS: atom_id res chain seq x y z
N MET A 1 -77.53 -17.01 -6.56
CA MET A 1 -76.48 -17.74 -7.29
C MET A 1 -76.40 -17.18 -8.71
N THR A 2 -75.64 -16.10 -8.91
CA THR A 2 -75.48 -15.48 -10.23
C THR A 2 -74.38 -16.23 -10.99
N ASN A 3 -74.79 -17.04 -11.97
CA ASN A 3 -73.86 -17.69 -12.88
C ASN A 3 -73.14 -16.62 -13.72
N PRO A 4 -71.80 -16.48 -13.65
CA PRO A 4 -71.11 -15.52 -14.49
C PRO A 4 -71.29 -15.94 -15.95
N GLY A 5 -71.84 -15.05 -16.78
CA GLY A 5 -72.03 -15.35 -18.20
C GLY A 5 -70.69 -15.62 -18.93
N PRO A 6 -70.72 -16.28 -20.10
CA PRO A 6 -69.53 -16.73 -20.83
C PRO A 6 -68.46 -15.64 -21.06
N GLN A 7 -68.89 -14.38 -21.17
CA GLN A 7 -68.03 -13.21 -21.35
C GLN A 7 -67.17 -12.88 -20.11
N ALA A 8 -67.70 -13.04 -18.89
CA ALA A 8 -66.94 -12.80 -17.67
C ALA A 8 -65.82 -13.84 -17.48
N GLU A 9 -66.05 -15.07 -17.93
CA GLU A 9 -65.06 -16.14 -17.89
C GLU A 9 -63.95 -15.94 -18.93
N LEU A 10 -64.29 -15.47 -20.13
CA LEU A 10 -63.31 -15.07 -21.16
C LEU A 10 -62.40 -13.93 -20.70
N VAL A 11 -62.94 -12.92 -20.01
CA VAL A 11 -62.17 -11.82 -19.42
C VAL A 11 -61.28 -12.32 -18.27
N ARG A 12 -61.79 -13.19 -17.38
CA ARG A 12 -60.96 -13.82 -16.33
C ARG A 12 -59.80 -14.63 -16.91
N ARG A 13 -60.05 -15.35 -18.01
CA ARG A 13 -59.04 -16.15 -18.71
C ARG A 13 -57.98 -15.27 -19.41
N SER A 14 -58.38 -14.11 -19.95
CA SER A 14 -57.46 -13.14 -20.55
C SER A 14 -56.61 -12.41 -19.48
N LEU A 15 -57.18 -12.08 -18.32
CA LEU A 15 -56.47 -11.48 -17.19
C LEU A 15 -55.36 -12.41 -16.66
N LYS A 16 -55.64 -13.70 -16.43
CA LYS A 16 -54.60 -14.69 -16.03
C LYS A 16 -53.43 -14.74 -17.01
N ARG A 17 -53.67 -14.59 -18.32
CA ARG A 17 -52.60 -14.59 -19.34
C ARG A 17 -51.72 -13.34 -19.24
N ARG A 18 -52.30 -12.18 -18.92
CA ARG A 18 -51.59 -10.91 -18.76
C ARG A 18 -50.75 -10.88 -17.48
N TYR A 19 -51.30 -11.32 -16.35
CA TYR A 19 -50.57 -11.44 -15.08
C TYR A 19 -49.31 -12.33 -15.20
N ARG A 20 -49.37 -13.41 -15.99
CA ARG A 20 -48.20 -14.28 -16.23
C ARG A 20 -47.10 -13.60 -17.04
N LYS A 21 -47.47 -12.81 -18.06
CA LYS A 21 -46.51 -12.03 -18.86
C LYS A 21 -45.84 -10.95 -18.02
N GLU A 22 -46.63 -10.25 -17.21
CA GLU A 22 -46.14 -9.22 -16.30
C GLU A 22 -45.21 -9.80 -15.22
N ARG A 23 -45.55 -10.96 -14.63
CA ARG A 23 -44.67 -11.63 -13.66
C ARG A 23 -43.33 -12.04 -14.26
N ARG A 24 -43.30 -12.52 -15.51
CA ARG A 24 -42.05 -12.85 -16.22
C ARG A 24 -41.23 -11.61 -16.51
N PHE A 25 -41.86 -10.53 -16.99
CA PHE A 25 -41.18 -9.25 -17.24
C PHE A 25 -40.54 -8.70 -15.95
N ARG A 26 -41.28 -8.71 -14.83
CA ARG A 26 -40.77 -8.32 -13.52
C ARG A 26 -39.63 -9.24 -13.05
N CYS A 27 -39.75 -10.57 -13.22
CA CYS A 27 -38.68 -11.50 -12.89
C CYS A 27 -37.42 -11.23 -13.73
N TYR A 28 -37.53 -10.98 -15.04
CA TYR A 28 -36.38 -10.65 -15.88
C TYR A 28 -35.74 -9.31 -15.49
N GLY A 29 -36.55 -8.30 -15.14
CA GLY A 29 -36.04 -7.02 -14.63
C GLY A 29 -35.28 -7.19 -13.31
N ILE A 30 -35.85 -7.91 -12.34
CA ILE A 30 -35.19 -8.21 -11.07
C ILE A 30 -33.92 -9.04 -11.29
N ALA A 31 -33.96 -10.05 -12.17
CA ALA A 31 -32.80 -10.87 -12.50
C ALA A 31 -31.69 -10.03 -13.14
N ALA A 32 -32.01 -9.14 -14.08
CA ALA A 32 -31.04 -8.26 -14.73
C ALA A 32 -30.38 -7.31 -13.72
N ILE A 33 -31.17 -6.68 -12.84
CA ILE A 33 -30.63 -5.82 -11.77
C ILE A 33 -29.75 -6.64 -10.80
N SER A 34 -30.17 -7.85 -10.45
CA SER A 34 -29.41 -8.73 -9.55
C SER A 34 -28.07 -9.13 -10.16
N ILE A 35 -28.04 -9.46 -11.46
CA ILE A 35 -26.79 -9.78 -12.19
C ILE A 35 -25.88 -8.55 -12.24
N ALA A 36 -26.42 -7.36 -12.51
CA ALA A 36 -25.65 -6.13 -12.53
C ALA A 36 -25.02 -5.83 -11.15
N LEU A 37 -25.79 -5.96 -10.07
CA LEU A 37 -25.29 -5.80 -8.70
C LEU A 37 -24.24 -6.86 -8.34
N PHE A 38 -24.46 -8.11 -8.74
CA PHE A 38 -23.51 -9.19 -8.49
C PHE A 38 -22.18 -8.95 -9.20
N SER A 39 -22.23 -8.52 -10.47
CA SER A 39 -21.04 -8.13 -11.23
C SER A 39 -20.28 -6.98 -10.54
N LEU A 40 -21.00 -5.98 -10.02
CA LEU A 40 -20.40 -4.87 -9.28
C LEU A 40 -19.70 -5.35 -8.00
N VAL A 41 -20.30 -6.27 -7.24
CA VAL A 41 -19.69 -6.86 -6.04
C VAL A 41 -18.41 -7.62 -6.38
N ILE A 42 -18.42 -8.42 -7.45
CA ILE A 42 -17.21 -9.13 -7.91
C ILE A 42 -16.11 -8.13 -8.25
N LEU A 43 -16.44 -7.09 -9.01
CA LEU A 43 -15.47 -6.07 -9.41
C LEU A 43 -14.84 -5.37 -8.19
N PHE A 44 -15.65 -4.96 -7.21
CA PHE A 44 -15.12 -4.36 -5.99
C PHE A 44 -14.28 -5.34 -5.19
N THR A 45 -14.71 -6.60 -5.08
CA THR A 45 -13.96 -7.64 -4.36
C THR A 45 -12.59 -7.85 -5.00
N ASP A 46 -12.52 -7.89 -6.33
CA ASP A 46 -11.28 -8.04 -7.09
C ASP A 46 -10.34 -6.84 -6.87
N ILE A 47 -10.86 -5.61 -6.99
CA ILE A 47 -10.08 -4.39 -6.79
C ILE A 47 -9.54 -4.31 -5.36
N VAL A 48 -10.38 -4.54 -4.36
CA VAL A 48 -9.96 -4.46 -2.94
C VAL A 48 -8.95 -5.55 -2.62
N SER A 49 -9.19 -6.79 -3.05
CA SER A 49 -8.28 -7.90 -2.76
C SER A 49 -6.90 -7.69 -3.39
N LYS A 50 -6.83 -7.17 -4.61
CA LYS A 50 -5.56 -6.86 -5.29
C LYS A 50 -4.90 -5.60 -4.76
N GLY A 51 -5.69 -4.61 -4.34
CA GLY A 51 -5.19 -3.30 -3.89
C GLY A 51 -4.74 -3.24 -2.43
N TYR A 52 -5.20 -4.15 -1.57
CA TYR A 52 -4.96 -4.06 -0.12
C TYR A 52 -3.45 -4.06 0.24
N THR A 53 -2.64 -4.80 -0.52
CA THR A 53 -1.18 -4.90 -0.31
C THR A 53 -0.47 -3.58 -0.55
N GLY A 54 -1.07 -2.65 -1.32
CA GLY A 54 -0.54 -1.31 -1.53
C GLY A 54 -0.55 -0.44 -0.26
N PHE A 55 -1.41 -0.75 0.71
CA PHE A 55 -1.48 -0.04 1.98
C PHE A 55 -0.50 -0.59 3.03
N ILE A 56 0.03 -1.80 2.83
CA ILE A 56 1.06 -2.36 3.70
C ILE A 56 2.40 -1.72 3.35
N LYS A 57 3.11 -1.18 4.35
CA LYS A 57 4.47 -0.68 4.19
C LYS A 57 5.45 -1.67 4.81
N THR A 58 6.57 -1.88 4.12
CA THR A 58 7.70 -2.63 4.66
C THR A 58 8.66 -1.62 5.27
N THR A 59 9.07 -1.84 6.51
CA THR A 59 10.04 -0.98 7.21
C THR A 59 11.34 -1.73 7.45
N VAL A 60 12.42 -0.98 7.55
CA VAL A 60 13.75 -1.45 7.97
C VAL A 60 14.04 -0.79 9.31
N THR A 61 14.39 -1.60 10.30
CA THR A 61 14.87 -1.14 11.59
C THR A 61 16.37 -1.33 11.62
N LEU A 62 17.11 -0.23 11.81
CA LEU A 62 18.57 -0.25 11.79
C LEU A 62 19.12 0.49 13.00
N GLU A 63 20.21 -0.04 13.56
CA GLU A 63 21.01 0.65 14.55
C GLU A 63 21.97 1.61 13.83
N VAL A 64 21.73 2.92 13.97
CA VAL A 64 22.43 3.97 13.22
C VAL A 64 23.26 4.81 14.19
N HIS A 65 24.57 4.86 13.95
CA HIS A 65 25.48 5.75 14.67
C HIS A 65 25.50 7.14 14.03
N LEU A 66 25.03 8.16 14.76
CA LEU A 66 24.91 9.54 14.30
C LEU A 66 26.25 10.29 14.44
N ASP A 67 27.23 9.83 13.69
CA ASP A 67 28.61 10.34 13.68
C ASP A 67 28.69 11.72 13.01
N GLY A 68 28.99 12.76 13.80
CA GLY A 68 29.05 14.14 13.32
C GLY A 68 30.15 14.38 12.27
N GLU A 69 31.30 13.71 12.39
CA GLU A 69 32.37 13.84 11.39
C GLU A 69 31.95 13.24 10.05
N LEU A 70 31.29 12.08 10.09
CA LEU A 70 30.77 11.40 8.91
C LEU A 70 29.69 12.22 8.19
N MET A 71 28.82 12.88 8.97
CA MET A 71 27.72 13.70 8.45
C MET A 71 28.13 15.12 8.08
N TYR A 72 29.39 15.53 8.31
CA TYR A 72 29.83 16.94 8.21
C TYR A 72 28.99 17.88 9.09
N LEU A 73 28.59 17.42 10.27
CA LEU A 73 27.70 18.11 11.20
C LEU A 73 28.35 18.19 12.59
N SER A 74 28.74 19.41 13.00
CA SER A 74 29.35 19.65 14.32
C SER A 74 28.34 20.13 15.36
N ASP A 75 27.34 20.89 14.93
CA ASP A 75 26.24 21.37 15.78
C ASP A 75 24.89 21.04 15.14
N ALA A 76 24.18 20.11 15.76
CA ALA A 76 22.82 19.70 15.35
C ALA A 76 21.73 20.74 15.69
N SER A 77 22.09 21.89 16.27
CA SER A 77 21.19 23.03 16.50
C SER A 77 21.37 24.14 15.46
N ASP A 78 22.41 24.07 14.63
CA ASP A 78 22.73 25.05 13.60
C ASP A 78 21.99 24.72 12.27
N PRO A 79 21.02 25.55 11.84
CA PRO A 79 20.23 25.28 10.63
C PRO A 79 21.09 25.22 9.35
N ASP A 80 22.17 26.01 9.29
CA ASP A 80 23.02 26.06 8.10
C ASP A 80 23.84 24.77 7.97
N GLN A 81 24.33 24.24 9.09
CA GLN A 81 25.02 22.95 9.10
C GLN A 81 24.07 21.78 8.81
N ILE A 82 22.87 21.79 9.38
CA ILE A 82 21.85 20.77 9.07
C ILE A 82 21.53 20.77 7.58
N ALA A 83 21.43 21.93 6.93
CA ALA A 83 21.15 22.00 5.50
C ALA A 83 22.27 21.41 4.62
N MET A 84 23.51 21.41 5.10
CA MET A 84 24.69 20.91 4.37
C MET A 84 25.10 19.48 4.76
N ALA A 85 24.55 18.93 5.84
CA ALA A 85 24.95 17.64 6.38
C ALA A 85 24.53 16.44 5.51
N ASP A 86 25.35 15.39 5.52
CA ASP A 86 25.08 14.12 4.84
C ASP A 86 24.39 13.12 5.77
N PHE A 87 23.06 13.18 5.83
CA PHE A 87 22.24 12.24 6.61
C PHE A 87 22.11 10.85 5.97
N GLN A 88 22.63 10.64 4.76
CA GLN A 88 22.61 9.34 4.10
C GLN A 88 23.83 8.50 4.50
N ALA A 89 24.97 9.14 4.74
CA ALA A 89 26.20 8.50 5.18
C ALA A 89 26.06 7.56 6.41
N PRO A 90 25.41 7.95 7.53
CA PRO A 90 25.28 7.08 8.69
C PRO A 90 24.40 5.85 8.41
N ILE A 91 23.40 5.97 7.54
CA ILE A 91 22.53 4.86 7.11
C ILE A 91 23.34 3.85 6.30
N ILE A 92 24.12 4.33 5.32
CA ILE A 92 24.98 3.46 4.50
C ILE A 92 26.01 2.76 5.39
N LYS A 93 26.65 3.50 6.31
CA LYS A 93 27.65 2.93 7.25
C LYS A 93 27.04 1.82 8.09
N ALA A 94 25.85 2.03 8.64
CA ALA A 94 25.14 1.01 9.41
C ALA A 94 24.74 -0.21 8.55
N LEU A 95 24.31 -0.02 7.30
CA LEU A 95 24.05 -1.15 6.40
C LEU A 95 25.32 -1.93 6.03
N GLN A 96 26.46 -1.24 5.89
CA GLN A 96 27.74 -1.88 5.58
C GLN A 96 28.22 -2.81 6.70
N GLU A 97 27.78 -2.63 7.94
CA GLU A 97 28.07 -3.57 9.04
C GLU A 97 27.43 -4.95 8.79
N TYR A 98 26.27 -4.99 8.13
CA TYR A 98 25.59 -6.23 7.76
C TYR A 98 26.09 -6.80 6.42
N PHE A 99 26.64 -5.95 5.54
CA PHE A 99 27.14 -6.33 4.22
C PHE A 99 28.61 -5.92 4.04
N PRO A 100 29.56 -6.50 4.79
CA PRO A 100 30.97 -6.09 4.77
C PRO A 100 31.64 -6.26 3.40
N GLN A 101 31.10 -7.12 2.53
CA GLN A 101 31.54 -7.31 1.15
C GLN A 101 31.23 -6.12 0.22
N ALA A 102 30.27 -5.28 0.57
CA ALA A 102 29.82 -4.14 -0.23
C ALA A 102 30.75 -2.93 -0.04
N THR A 103 31.88 -2.95 -0.75
CA THR A 103 32.96 -1.96 -0.60
C THR A 103 33.00 -0.94 -1.73
N SER A 104 32.53 -1.30 -2.93
CA SER A 104 32.63 -0.43 -4.10
C SER A 104 31.61 0.72 -4.04
N ARG A 105 31.86 1.79 -4.79
CA ARG A 105 30.91 2.91 -4.91
C ARG A 105 29.55 2.45 -5.48
N ALA A 106 29.56 1.45 -6.36
CA ALA A 106 28.33 0.86 -6.90
C ALA A 106 27.55 0.15 -5.78
N ASP A 107 28.23 -0.64 -4.95
CA ASP A 107 27.58 -1.38 -3.87
C ASP A 107 26.98 -0.44 -2.82
N LYS A 108 27.71 0.62 -2.43
CA LYS A 108 27.19 1.64 -1.50
C LYS A 108 25.92 2.31 -2.02
N ARG A 109 25.85 2.55 -3.34
CA ARG A 109 24.64 3.08 -3.96
C ARG A 109 23.49 2.08 -3.90
N GLU A 110 23.74 0.79 -4.13
CA GLU A 110 22.70 -0.23 -3.99
C GLU A 110 22.26 -0.43 -2.54
N LEU A 111 23.17 -0.38 -1.56
CA LEU A 111 22.83 -0.39 -0.14
C LEU A 111 21.90 0.77 0.20
N SER A 112 22.20 1.98 -0.27
CA SER A 112 21.30 3.11 -0.04
C SER A 112 19.91 2.89 -0.64
N ARG A 113 19.80 2.19 -1.77
CA ARG A 113 18.53 1.85 -2.41
C ARG A 113 17.77 0.75 -1.68
N MET A 114 18.33 0.15 -0.62
CA MET A 114 17.55 -0.72 0.26
C MET A 114 16.60 0.10 1.15
N THR A 115 17.02 1.30 1.52
CA THR A 115 16.22 2.23 2.31
C THR A 115 15.39 3.13 1.40
N GLY A 116 14.20 3.53 1.86
CA GLY A 116 13.36 4.45 1.11
C GLY A 116 14.04 5.82 0.93
N SER A 117 13.67 6.55 -0.13
CA SER A 117 14.26 7.87 -0.45
C SER A 117 14.11 8.93 0.64
N TYR A 118 13.26 8.68 1.64
CA TYR A 118 12.99 9.57 2.76
C TYR A 118 13.77 9.20 4.04
N ALA A 119 14.56 8.13 4.03
CA ALA A 119 15.27 7.69 5.23
C ALA A 119 16.25 8.75 5.75
N SER A 120 16.99 9.43 4.86
CA SER A 120 17.88 10.54 5.23
C SER A 120 17.12 11.74 5.80
N ASN A 121 15.97 12.07 5.23
CA ASN A 121 15.09 13.12 5.77
C ASN A 121 14.60 12.76 7.17
N GLN A 122 14.23 11.50 7.41
CA GLN A 122 13.78 11.04 8.71
C GLN A 122 14.91 11.12 9.76
N VAL A 123 16.14 10.78 9.40
CA VAL A 123 17.31 10.97 10.28
C VAL A 123 17.52 12.45 10.60
N ARG A 124 17.47 13.33 9.59
CA ARG A 124 17.56 14.78 9.77
C ARG A 124 16.48 15.29 10.72
N ASP A 125 15.23 14.93 10.47
CA ASP A 125 14.09 15.44 11.23
C ASP A 125 14.17 14.97 12.69
N LEU A 126 14.53 13.69 12.92
CA LEU A 126 14.76 13.15 14.27
C LEU A 126 15.91 13.86 15.00
N LEU A 127 17.01 14.14 14.31
CA LEU A 127 18.15 14.83 14.90
C LEU A 127 17.87 16.32 15.14
N THR A 128 17.05 16.96 14.30
CA THR A 128 16.59 18.34 14.48
C THR A 128 15.67 18.45 15.70
N GLU A 129 14.76 17.48 15.88
CA GLU A 129 13.90 17.39 17.06
C GLU A 129 14.69 17.06 18.33
N ASN A 130 15.80 16.32 18.20
CA ASN A 130 16.62 15.85 19.32
C ASN A 130 18.12 16.11 19.07
N PRO A 131 18.61 17.37 19.13
CA PRO A 131 20.00 17.70 18.80
C PRO A 131 21.04 16.95 19.65
N GLY A 132 20.69 16.60 20.89
CA GLY A 132 21.54 15.82 21.80
C GLY A 132 21.76 14.35 21.38
N TRP A 133 21.18 13.90 20.28
CA TRP A 133 21.45 12.58 19.71
C TRP A 133 22.71 12.54 18.85
N LEU A 134 23.28 13.68 18.48
CA LEU A 134 24.55 13.76 17.76
C LEU A 134 25.65 13.01 18.53
N GLY A 135 26.40 12.15 17.83
CA GLY A 135 27.43 11.29 18.42
C GLY A 135 26.90 10.04 19.14
N SER A 136 25.58 9.81 19.17
CA SER A 136 24.97 8.63 19.79
C SER A 136 24.50 7.60 18.76
N THR A 137 24.35 6.36 19.21
CA THR A 137 23.75 5.29 18.41
C THR A 137 22.27 5.16 18.73
N ARG A 138 21.42 5.13 17.70
CA ARG A 138 19.97 5.06 17.82
C ARG A 138 19.38 3.99 16.92
N ILE A 139 18.37 3.30 17.42
CA ILE A 139 17.56 2.39 16.62
C ILE A 139 16.52 3.26 15.89
N ILE A 140 16.62 3.31 14.56
CA ILE A 140 15.73 4.10 13.73
C ILE A 140 14.97 3.16 12.80
N GLU A 141 13.65 3.31 12.77
CA GLU A 141 12.78 2.62 11.82
C GLU A 141 12.41 3.57 10.68
N TYR A 142 12.65 3.14 9.44
CA TYR A 142 12.25 3.88 8.25
C TYR A 142 11.64 2.97 7.19
N PRO A 143 10.81 3.49 6.28
CA PRO A 143 10.28 2.72 5.16
C PRO A 143 11.41 2.14 4.31
N ALA A 144 11.26 0.87 3.93
CA ALA A 144 12.11 0.24 2.92
C ALA A 144 11.85 0.87 1.54
N HIS A 145 12.80 0.72 0.62
CA HIS A 145 12.57 1.09 -0.77
C HIS A 145 11.47 0.23 -1.41
N ASP A 146 10.75 0.78 -2.38
CA ASP A 146 9.61 0.11 -3.02
C ASP A 146 9.97 -1.26 -3.59
N THR A 147 11.14 -1.38 -4.22
CA THR A 147 11.66 -2.66 -4.72
C THR A 147 11.82 -3.71 -3.62
N VAL A 148 12.36 -3.31 -2.46
CA VAL A 148 12.51 -4.21 -1.29
C VAL A 148 11.13 -4.58 -0.74
N SER A 149 10.23 -3.60 -0.65
CA SER A 149 8.87 -3.81 -0.18
C SER A 149 8.09 -4.79 -1.08
N VAL A 150 8.22 -4.65 -2.41
CA VAL A 150 7.62 -5.57 -3.37
C VAL A 150 8.21 -6.97 -3.25
N TYR A 151 9.54 -7.09 -3.15
CA TYR A 151 10.21 -8.36 -2.97
C TYR A 151 9.72 -9.08 -1.70
N VAL A 152 9.68 -8.39 -0.55
CA VAL A 152 9.21 -8.98 0.71
C VAL A 152 7.75 -9.44 0.63
N LYS A 153 6.88 -8.67 -0.04
CA LYS A 153 5.46 -9.03 -0.22
C LYS A 153 5.25 -10.25 -1.13
N HIS A 154 6.21 -10.55 -2.00
CA HIS A 154 6.11 -11.63 -3.00
C HIS A 154 7.24 -12.67 -2.89
N ALA A 155 7.95 -12.74 -1.76
CA ALA A 155 9.14 -13.58 -1.60
C ALA A 155 8.88 -15.10 -1.78
N GLY A 156 7.60 -15.51 -1.83
CA GLY A 156 7.18 -16.89 -2.13
C GLY A 156 6.53 -17.08 -3.50
N ASP A 157 6.48 -16.05 -4.36
CA ASP A 157 5.89 -16.10 -5.69
C ASP A 157 6.98 -16.06 -6.77
N PRO A 158 7.22 -17.18 -7.50
CA PRO A 158 8.24 -17.23 -8.55
C PRO A 158 7.91 -16.34 -9.75
N GLY A 159 6.69 -15.80 -9.87
CA GLY A 159 6.33 -14.84 -10.91
C GLY A 159 6.82 -13.40 -10.65
N TYR A 160 7.39 -13.13 -9.47
CA TYR A 160 7.82 -11.79 -9.02
C TYR A 160 9.34 -11.67 -8.75
N SER A 161 10.12 -12.72 -9.04
CA SER A 161 11.59 -12.72 -8.90
C SER A 161 12.32 -12.17 -10.13
#